data_AF-A0AAW0SGU2-F1
#
_entry.id   AF-A0AAW0SGU2-F1
#
_cell.length_a   1.000
_cell.length_b   1.000
_cell.length_c   1.000
_cell.angle_alpha   90.00
_cell.angle_beta   90.00
_cell.angle_gamma   90.00
#
_symmetry.space_group_name_H-M   'P 1'
#
loop_
_entity.id
_entity.type
_entity.pdbx_description
1 polymer ?
#
loop_
_entity_poly.entity_id
_entity_poly.type
_entity_poly.pdbx_seq_one_letter_code
_entity_poly.pdbx_strand_id
1 'polypeptide(L)' 'TEETSRPVSLATIPPDKNAPCPPQEPRQAPPLVAFSSDGRYLATRRLDVPYAVWIWDISAVSLKAVLVQDDAVK' A
#
# COMPACT_ATOMS: atom_id res chain seq x y z
N THR A 1 -31.68 14.71 -3.83
CA THR A 1 -30.83 15.67 -3.10
C THR A 1 -29.41 15.26 -3.36
N GLU A 2 -28.75 15.93 -4.30
CA GLU A 2 -27.42 15.57 -4.82
C GLU A 2 -26.36 16.23 -3.94
N GLU A 3 -25.78 15.46 -3.03
CA GLU A 3 -24.69 15.93 -2.16
C GLU A 3 -23.39 15.89 -2.95
N THR A 4 -23.01 17.04 -3.51
CA THR A 4 -21.74 17.22 -4.20
C THR A 4 -20.60 17.17 -3.17
N SER A 5 -19.98 15.99 -3.05
CA SER A 5 -18.79 15.76 -2.23
C SER A 5 -17.63 16.64 -2.73
N ARG A 6 -17.46 17.80 -2.10
CA ARG A 6 -16.30 18.67 -2.34
C ARG A 6 -15.08 18.05 -1.66
N PRO A 7 -13.91 17.99 -2.33
CA PRO A 7 -12.71 17.46 -1.71
C PRO A 7 -12.33 18.31 -0.49
N VAL A 8 -12.09 17.65 0.64
CA VAL A 8 -11.68 18.29 1.88
C VAL A 8 -10.24 18.78 1.72
N SER A 9 -10.01 20.09 1.82
CA SER A 9 -8.66 20.64 1.88
C SER A 9 -8.03 20.30 3.22
N LEU A 10 -7.07 19.37 3.21
CA LEU A 10 -6.24 19.09 4.38
C LEU A 10 -5.28 20.26 4.61
N ALA A 11 -5.30 20.82 5.82
CA ALA A 11 -4.35 21.86 6.21
C ALA A 11 -2.93 21.28 6.20
N THR A 12 -2.03 21.88 5.41
CA THR A 12 -0.62 21.49 5.39
C THR A 12 0.13 22.32 6.41
N ILE A 13 0.55 21.69 7.51
CA ILE A 13 1.42 22.32 8.52
C ILE A 13 2.85 22.25 7.97
N PRO A 14 3.52 23.38 7.68
CA PRO A 14 4.89 23.36 7.19
C PRO A 14 5.83 22.82 8.29
N PRO A 15 6.77 21.93 7.95
CA PRO A 15 7.73 21.42 8.92
C PRO A 15 8.65 22.53 9.43
N ASP A 16 8.96 22.50 10.73
CA ASP A 16 9.92 23.42 11.35
C ASP A 16 11.33 23.17 10.79
N LYS A 17 11.88 24.17 10.11
CA LYS A 17 13.17 24.09 9.40
C LYS A 17 14.36 23.95 10.35
N ASN A 18 14.19 24.26 11.64
CA ASN A 18 15.25 24.23 12.64
C ASN A 18 15.16 23.01 13.57
N ALA A 19 14.17 22.14 13.40
CA ALA A 19 14.07 20.92 14.18
C ALA A 19 15.27 19.99 13.88
N PRO A 20 15.91 19.38 14.92
CA PRO A 20 16.89 18.34 14.70
C PRO A 20 16.27 17.21 13.87
N CYS A 21 16.97 16.75 12.83
CA CYS A 21 16.51 15.60 12.06
C CYS A 21 16.31 14.42 13.02
N PRO A 22 15.11 13.81 13.08
CA PRO A 22 14.93 12.59 13.88
C PRO A 22 15.86 11.50 13.34
N PRO A 23 16.29 10.54 14.18
CA PRO A 23 17.02 9.36 13.72
C PRO A 23 16.27 8.76 12.54
N GLN A 24 16.93 8.68 11.38
CA GLN A 24 16.29 8.08 10.21
C GLN A 24 16.19 6.58 10.45
N GLU A 25 14.97 6.08 10.60
CA GLU A 25 14.74 4.64 10.51
C GLU A 25 15.28 4.15 9.15
N PRO A 26 15.84 2.93 9.07
CA PRO A 26 16.21 2.33 7.80
C PRO A 26 15.01 2.43 6.87
N ARG A 27 15.18 3.04 5.68
CA ARG A 27 14.09 3.17 4.70
C ARG A 27 13.64 1.77 4.29
N GLN A 28 12.64 1.24 4.97
CA GLN A 28 11.98 0.01 4.56
C GLN A 28 11.43 0.27 3.16
N ALA A 29 11.73 -0.62 2.22
CA ALA A 29 11.14 -0.53 0.89
C ALA A 29 9.61 -0.48 1.06
N PRO A 30 8.90 0.39 0.31
CA PRO A 30 7.47 0.50 0.42
C PRO A 30 6.82 -0.87 0.14
N PRO A 31 5.74 -1.24 0.85
CA PRO A 31 5.02 -2.47 0.55
C PRO A 31 4.50 -2.39 -0.89
N LEU A 32 4.73 -3.46 -1.67
CA LEU A 32 4.22 -3.53 -3.05
C LEU A 32 2.74 -3.92 -3.01
N VAL A 33 1.92 -3.11 -3.68
CA VAL A 33 0.48 -3.35 -3.85
C VAL A 33 0.05 -3.05 -5.29
N ALA A 34 -0.86 -3.86 -5.83
CA ALA A 34 -1.45 -3.63 -7.14
C ALA A 34 -2.91 -4.09 -7.16
N PHE A 35 -3.78 -3.29 -7.77
CA PHE A 35 -5.17 -3.69 -8.01
C PHE A 35 -5.29 -4.36 -9.38
N SER A 36 -6.18 -5.34 -9.50
CA SER A 36 -6.61 -5.82 -10.80
C SER A 36 -7.31 -4.70 -11.57
N SER A 37 -7.27 -4.75 -12.90
CA SER A 37 -7.87 -3.73 -13.77
C SER A 37 -9.39 -3.59 -13.59
N ASP A 38 -10.05 -4.64 -13.09
CA ASP A 38 -11.47 -4.66 -12.78
C ASP A 38 -11.79 -4.28 -11.32
N GLY A 39 -10.78 -4.00 -10.50
CA GLY A 39 -10.90 -3.61 -9.10
C GLY A 39 -11.43 -4.70 -8.16
N ARG A 40 -11.51 -5.97 -8.60
CA ARG A 40 -12.01 -7.09 -7.78
C ARG A 40 -10.95 -7.71 -6.88
N TYR A 41 -9.69 -7.62 -7.29
CA TYR A 41 -8.58 -8.25 -6.60
C TYR A 41 -7.51 -7.24 -6.20
N LEU A 42 -6.92 -7.48 -5.04
CA LEU A 42 -5.75 -6.78 -4.54
C LEU A 42 -4.59 -7.77 -4.44
N ALA A 43 -3.46 -7.43 -5.05
CA ALA A 43 -2.21 -8.15 -4.87
C ALA A 43 -1.34 -7.41 -3.85
N THR A 44 -0.80 -8.13 -2.87
CA THR A 44 0.14 -7.59 -1.88
C THR A 44 1.35 -8.49 -1.77
N ARG A 45 2.56 -7.91 -1.73
CA ARG A 45 3.79 -8.64 -1.36
C ARG A 45 4.24 -8.19 0.03
N ARG A 46 4.50 -9.15 0.91
CA ARG A 46 5.11 -8.87 2.21
C ARG A 46 6.63 -8.76 2.10
N LEU A 47 7.23 -7.92 2.95
CA LEU A 47 8.69 -7.70 2.94
C LEU A 47 9.47 -8.87 3.51
N ASP A 48 8.90 -9.60 4.46
CA ASP A 48 9.51 -10.79 5.09
C ASP A 48 9.48 -12.03 4.19
N VAL A 49 8.61 -12.04 3.18
CA VAL A 49 8.43 -13.17 2.26
C VAL A 49 8.40 -12.64 0.81
N PRO A 50 9.55 -12.20 0.28
CA PRO A 50 9.61 -11.46 -0.98
C PRO A 50 9.30 -12.31 -2.23
N TYR A 51 9.28 -13.63 -2.09
CA TYR A 51 8.95 -14.61 -3.13
C TYR A 51 7.45 -14.95 -3.18
N ALA A 52 6.64 -14.40 -2.27
CA ALA A 52 5.20 -14.67 -2.23
C ALA A 52 4.37 -13.40 -2.47
N VAL A 53 3.31 -13.56 -3.27
CA VAL A 53 2.27 -12.55 -3.48
C VAL A 53 0.93 -13.11 -3.03
N TRP A 54 0.23 -12.37 -2.18
CA TRP A 54 -1.13 -12.70 -1.75
C TRP A 54 -2.12 -11.97 -2.63
N ILE A 55 -3.07 -12.72 -3.19
CA ILE A 55 -4.16 -12.19 -3.98
C ILE A 55 -5.42 -12.25 -3.12
N TRP A 56 -6.01 -11.10 -2.87
CA TRP A 56 -7.19 -10.92 -2.04
C TRP A 56 -8.40 -10.65 -2.90
N ASP A 57 -9.53 -11.27 -2.56
CA ASP A 57 -10.84 -10.84 -3.04
C ASP A 57 -11.29 -9.64 -2.20
N ILE A 58 -11.48 -8.49 -2.83
CA ILE A 58 -11.81 -7.23 -2.15
C ILE A 58 -13.24 -7.26 -1.62
N SER A 59 -14.17 -7.86 -2.36
CA SER A 59 -15.58 -7.90 -1.98
C SER A 59 -15.82 -8.79 -0.76
N ALA A 60 -15.13 -9.93 -0.71
CA ALA A 60 -15.22 -10.89 0.37
C ALA A 60 -14.21 -10.61 1.49
N VAL A 61 -13.28 -9.65 1.31
CA VAL A 61 -12.17 -9.32 2.21
C VAL A 61 -11.45 -10.60 2.67
N SER A 62 -11.11 -11.45 1.70
CA SER A 62 -10.59 -12.80 1.98
C SER A 62 -9.44 -13.17 1.05
N LEU A 63 -8.55 -14.04 1.54
CA LEU A 63 -7.43 -14.51 0.75
C LEU A 63 -7.95 -15.47 -0.34
N LYS A 64 -7.67 -15.14 -1.60
CA LYS A 64 -8.10 -15.93 -2.75
C LYS A 64 -7.02 -16.90 -3.23
N ALA A 65 -5.78 -16.44 -3.28
CA ALA A 65 -4.64 -17.25 -3.70
C ALA A 65 -3.32 -16.71 -3.14
N VAL A 66 -2.29 -17.56 -3.14
CA VAL A 66 -0.90 -17.18 -2.90
C VAL A 66 -0.09 -17.63 -4.11
N LEU A 67 0.60 -16.70 -4.75
CA LEU A 67 1.55 -16.98 -5.82
C LEU A 67 2.95 -17.03 -5.23
N VAL A 68 3.67 -18.13 -5.47
CA VAL A 68 5.05 -18.31 -5.02
C VAL A 68 5.95 -18.34 -6.25
N GLN A 69 6.99 -17.50 -6.26
CA GLN A 69 8.03 -17.46 -7.28
C GLN A 69 9.35 -18.01 -6.74
N ASP A 70 10.19 -18.50 -7.65
CA ASP A 70 11.55 -18.97 -7.36
C ASP A 70 12.48 -17.81 -6.96
N ASP A 71 12.23 -16.64 -7.54
CA ASP A 71 12.96 -15.40 -7.30
C ASP A 71 12.10 -14.38 -6.52
N ALA A 72 12.75 -13.36 -5.97
CA ALA A 72 12.03 -12.24 -5.37
C ALA A 72 11.19 -11.51 -6.43
N VAL A 73 9.93 -11.26 -6.10
CA VAL A 73 9.01 -10.47 -6.93
C VAL A 73 9.58 -9.06 -7.03
N LYS A 74 9.81 -8.51 -8.22
CA LYS A 74 10.48 -7.21 -8.44
C LYS A 74 9.49 -6.09 -8.67
#